data_AF-A0A328TUN9-F1
#
_entry.id   AF-A0A328TUN9-F1
#
_cell.length_a   1.000
_cell.length_b   1.000
_cell.length_c   1.000
_cell.angle_alpha   90.00
_cell.angle_beta   90.00
_cell.angle_gamma   90.00
#
_symmetry.space_group_name_H-M   'P 1'
#
loop_
_entity.id
_entity.type
_entity.pdbx_description
1 polymer ?
#
loop_
_entity_poly.entity_id
_entity_poly.type
_entity_poly.pdbx_seq_one_letter_code
_entity_poly.pdbx_strand_id
1 'polypeptide(L)'
;MSQTAITLAFEQWKASQAVTGEPVLLDEFVFANVPGLDASKPIDRSETLPPAAQIVHRQVVSRKGVVNENAVVHSVVLGAEVGDFSFNWIGLINKASNTLAMIVHAPLQQKLKTKDGQQGNVLTRSFLMEYNGAQTETGINTPAETWQIDFTARMAAMDERQCLENIDLYGAAAFLGNGYLVAKSGSQYYVTAGAGYVRGLRAQLAANQNITVAAKPVNVWLDVAWTGTLTSAWGVTSKITVAANQADYVQNGVQHYVFAVASIDASGNITDLRPKGTLNEQAASDALKKHEQSRNHPDATTAAKGFTQLSSALDSVSESLAATPKAVKAANDNANGRVPSGRKINGRALTSDINVTAQDIFNGQTVGIGGAADLNTFTIPGLYYQPANAQAQTGSNYPEANAGLLEVYKHAGITQIYRIYNSSRSYIRTLYSGVWSAWTKQYDAANKPTPADIGAVAKSGDSMSGSLIQDSVPQETYNYTALATGTTGVKNYLRKFRGGSGDTIWHETAQGEEYRIATGNTDGQEEFGISTATGVRARGNITSQTGALYSGTSKKLGILSTGQSEKKCNLTPMGIC
;
A
#
# COMPACT_ATOMS: atom_id res chain seq x y z
N MET A 1 1.79 74.83 28.40
CA MET A 1 0.42 75.37 28.57
C MET A 1 0.37 76.12 29.88
N SER A 2 -0.40 77.21 29.97
CA SER A 2 -0.65 77.86 31.26
C SER A 2 -1.39 76.89 32.17
N GLN A 3 -0.85 76.66 33.36
CA GLN A 3 -1.48 75.80 34.36
C GLN A 3 -2.60 76.59 35.04
N THR A 4 -3.68 75.92 35.43
CA THR A 4 -4.79 76.55 36.14
C THR A 4 -5.19 75.72 37.35
N ALA A 5 -5.53 76.35 38.47
CA ALA A 5 -5.99 75.64 39.66
C ALA A 5 -7.07 76.41 40.42
N ILE A 6 -8.13 75.70 40.86
CA ILE A 6 -9.08 76.19 41.86
C ILE A 6 -8.46 75.99 43.24
N THR A 7 -8.38 77.05 44.03
CA THR A 7 -7.68 77.02 45.32
C THR A 7 -8.49 76.32 46.42
N LEU A 8 -7.81 75.87 47.47
CA LEU A 8 -8.47 75.34 48.67
C LEU A 8 -9.23 76.44 49.43
N ALA A 9 -8.71 77.68 49.41
CA ALA A 9 -9.37 78.83 50.02
C ALA A 9 -10.73 79.12 49.39
N PHE A 10 -10.84 78.94 48.07
CA PHE A 10 -12.11 79.01 47.36
C PHE A 10 -13.08 77.94 47.81
N GLU A 11 -12.66 76.67 47.85
CA GLU A 11 -13.54 75.56 48.22
C GLU A 11 -14.15 75.76 49.61
N GLN A 12 -13.33 76.19 50.57
CA GLN A 12 -13.77 76.47 51.93
C GLN A 12 -14.75 77.66 51.98
N TRP A 13 -14.43 78.76 51.29
CA TRP A 13 -15.29 79.94 51.23
C TRP A 13 -16.61 79.66 50.52
N LYS A 14 -16.56 78.92 49.40
CA LYS A 14 -17.73 78.47 48.65
C LYS A 14 -18.66 77.64 49.52
N ALA A 15 -18.12 76.71 50.30
CA ALA A 15 -18.89 75.93 51.25
C ALA A 15 -19.57 76.81 52.32
N SER A 16 -18.93 77.88 52.80
CA SER A 16 -19.56 78.81 53.73
C SER A 16 -20.65 79.68 53.07
N GLN A 17 -20.46 80.09 51.81
CA GLN A 17 -21.49 80.79 51.02
C GLN A 17 -22.74 79.90 50.84
N ALA A 18 -22.54 78.61 50.52
CA ALA A 18 -23.64 77.65 50.38
C ALA A 18 -24.47 77.47 51.67
N VAL A 19 -23.84 77.54 52.85
CA VAL A 19 -24.53 77.47 54.16
C VAL A 19 -25.35 78.74 54.44
N THR A 20 -24.87 79.89 53.98
CA THR A 20 -25.51 81.21 54.23
C THR A 20 -26.53 81.59 53.16
N GLY A 21 -26.59 80.85 52.05
CA GLY A 21 -27.51 81.10 50.93
C GLY A 21 -27.08 82.28 50.04
N GLU A 22 -25.87 82.76 50.23
CA GLU A 22 -25.29 83.89 49.50
C GLU A 22 -24.62 83.40 48.20
N PRO A 23 -24.71 84.16 47.10
CA PRO A 23 -24.14 83.74 45.83
C PRO A 23 -22.61 83.82 45.83
N VAL A 24 -21.98 82.88 45.16
CA VAL A 24 -20.54 82.83 44.87
C VAL A 24 -20.21 83.93 43.85
N LEU A 25 -19.89 85.13 44.36
CA LEU A 25 -19.50 86.26 43.54
C LEU A 25 -17.99 86.29 43.31
N LEU A 26 -17.55 86.25 42.06
CA LEU A 26 -16.15 86.48 41.66
C LEU A 26 -16.12 87.64 40.67
N ASP A 27 -15.54 88.75 41.09
CA ASP A 27 -15.75 90.07 40.48
C ASP A 27 -14.46 90.83 40.17
N GLU A 28 -13.28 90.31 40.54
CA GLU A 28 -12.00 90.96 40.25
C GLU A 28 -10.92 89.97 39.79
N PHE A 29 -10.25 90.32 38.69
CA PHE A 29 -9.00 89.71 38.27
C PHE A 29 -7.80 90.49 38.82
N VAL A 30 -6.79 89.77 39.27
CA VAL A 30 -5.54 90.29 39.82
C VAL A 30 -4.39 89.79 38.96
N PHE A 31 -3.52 90.69 38.51
CA PHE A 31 -2.33 90.38 37.72
C PHE A 31 -1.09 90.68 38.55
N ALA A 32 -0.14 89.75 38.58
CA ALA A 32 1.10 89.89 39.34
C ALA A 32 2.33 89.42 38.55
N ASN A 33 3.47 90.01 38.89
CA ASN A 33 4.79 89.61 38.42
C ASN A 33 5.55 88.94 39.58
N VAL A 34 5.52 87.61 39.59
CA VAL A 34 6.15 86.77 40.62
C VAL A 34 7.54 86.34 40.13
N PRO A 35 8.64 86.83 40.74
CA PRO A 35 9.99 86.47 40.30
C PRO A 35 10.26 84.97 40.41
N GLY A 36 10.86 84.38 39.37
CA GLY A 36 11.24 82.96 39.36
C GLY A 36 10.08 81.96 39.20
N LEU A 37 8.87 82.43 38.91
CA LEU A 37 7.71 81.56 38.66
C LEU A 37 7.94 80.66 37.44
N ASP A 38 7.82 79.36 37.63
CA ASP A 38 7.94 78.35 36.59
C ASP A 38 6.56 77.87 36.15
N ALA A 39 6.05 78.44 35.05
CA ALA A 39 4.71 78.14 34.53
C ALA A 39 4.54 76.71 33.98
N SER A 40 5.60 75.89 33.95
CA SER A 40 5.53 74.48 33.55
C SER A 40 5.16 73.55 34.70
N LYS A 41 5.33 73.99 35.96
CA LYS A 41 5.06 73.17 37.15
C LYS A 41 3.57 73.23 37.56
N PRO A 42 3.02 72.16 38.17
CA PRO A 42 1.68 72.20 38.75
C PRO A 42 1.54 73.32 39.79
N ILE A 43 0.39 73.98 39.80
CA ILE A 43 0.06 75.04 40.78
C ILE A 43 -0.30 74.39 42.12
N ASP A 44 0.29 74.89 43.21
CA ASP A 44 -0.11 74.51 44.57
C ASP A 44 -1.47 75.13 44.89
N ARG A 45 -2.47 74.29 45.19
CA ARG A 45 -3.84 74.75 45.47
C ARG A 45 -3.97 75.53 46.79
N SER A 46 -2.96 75.48 47.65
CA SER A 46 -2.87 76.28 48.88
C SER A 46 -2.24 77.66 48.68
N GLU A 47 -1.77 77.96 47.46
CA GLU A 47 -1.18 79.24 47.10
C GLU A 47 -2.13 80.41 47.38
N THR A 48 -1.58 81.47 47.97
CA THR A 48 -2.33 82.69 48.35
C THR A 48 -2.03 83.83 47.38
N LEU A 49 -2.71 84.96 47.55
CA LEU A 49 -2.43 86.15 46.75
C LEU A 49 -0.95 86.56 46.88
N PRO A 50 -0.27 86.86 45.76
CA PRO A 50 1.09 87.38 45.80
C PRO A 50 1.18 88.64 46.68
N PRO A 51 2.34 88.89 47.32
CA PRO A 51 2.58 90.12 48.08
C PRO A 51 2.21 91.37 47.28
N ALA A 52 1.68 92.40 47.95
CA ALA A 52 1.17 93.60 47.28
C ALA A 52 2.18 94.27 46.32
N ALA A 53 3.48 94.19 46.62
CA ALA A 53 4.54 94.73 45.77
C ALA A 53 4.72 93.99 44.43
N GLN A 54 4.19 92.77 44.30
CA GLN A 54 4.25 91.96 43.08
C GLN A 54 2.97 92.12 42.24
N ILE A 55 1.88 92.65 42.81
CA ILE A 55 0.63 92.87 42.11
C ILE A 55 0.78 94.12 41.24
N VAL A 56 0.64 93.93 39.92
CA VAL A 56 0.88 94.99 38.93
C VAL A 56 -0.42 95.59 38.39
N HIS A 57 -1.53 94.84 38.41
CA HIS A 57 -2.83 95.36 37.96
C HIS A 57 -4.00 94.61 38.61
N ARG A 58 -5.14 95.30 38.76
CA ARG A 58 -6.42 94.72 39.19
C ARG A 58 -7.52 95.24 38.28
N GLN A 59 -8.44 94.37 37.87
CA GLN A 59 -9.51 94.71 36.94
C GLN A 59 -10.79 93.96 37.27
N VAL A 60 -11.92 94.66 37.21
CA VAL A 60 -13.24 94.03 37.37
C VAL A 60 -13.51 93.04 36.24
N VAL A 61 -14.15 91.91 36.57
CA VAL A 61 -14.60 90.91 35.59
C VAL A 61 -15.47 91.59 34.53
N SER A 62 -15.08 91.49 33.26
CA SER A 62 -15.72 92.17 32.14
C SER A 62 -16.94 91.42 31.61
N ARG A 63 -16.86 90.09 31.58
CA ARG A 63 -17.94 89.21 31.10
C ARG A 63 -17.99 87.95 31.94
N LYS A 64 -19.18 87.38 32.07
CA LYS A 64 -19.44 86.11 32.76
C LYS A 64 -20.43 85.29 31.94
N GLY A 65 -20.27 83.98 31.93
CA GLY A 65 -21.18 83.10 31.20
C GLY A 65 -21.22 81.69 31.77
N VAL A 66 -22.34 80.99 31.58
CA VAL A 66 -22.50 79.58 31.94
C VAL A 66 -22.14 78.69 30.75
N VAL A 67 -21.34 77.66 31.00
CA VAL A 67 -21.01 76.64 30.00
C VAL A 67 -21.94 75.44 30.16
N ASN A 68 -22.18 74.99 31.39
CA ASN A 68 -23.16 73.99 31.78
C ASN A 68 -23.49 74.14 33.28
N GLU A 69 -24.35 73.28 33.84
CA GLU A 69 -24.79 73.33 35.25
C GLU A 69 -23.63 73.42 36.27
N ASN A 70 -22.49 72.81 35.95
CA ASN A 70 -21.31 72.69 36.82
C ASN A 70 -20.12 73.54 36.35
N ALA A 71 -20.28 74.40 35.34
CA ALA A 71 -19.17 75.18 34.81
C ALA A 71 -19.58 76.59 34.40
N VAL A 72 -18.84 77.58 34.91
CA VAL A 72 -19.02 79.00 34.58
C VAL A 72 -17.68 79.60 34.19
N VAL A 73 -17.70 80.58 33.29
CA VAL A 73 -16.51 81.30 32.83
C VAL A 73 -16.57 82.76 33.26
N HIS A 74 -15.46 83.25 33.80
CA HIS A 74 -15.23 84.66 34.08
C HIS A 74 -14.17 85.18 33.13
N SER A 75 -14.43 86.30 32.48
CA SER A 75 -13.50 86.89 31.51
C SER A 75 -13.20 88.34 31.83
N VAL A 76 -11.97 88.74 31.54
CA VAL A 76 -11.50 90.12 31.63
C VAL A 76 -10.91 90.54 30.31
N VAL A 77 -11.24 91.76 29.89
CA VAL A 77 -10.67 92.43 28.71
C VAL A 77 -9.91 93.66 29.19
N LEU A 78 -8.59 93.64 29.01
CA LEU A 78 -7.73 94.79 29.23
C LEU A 78 -7.52 95.51 27.90
N GLY A 79 -8.14 96.69 27.74
CA GLY A 79 -8.03 97.50 26.54
C GLY A 79 -6.64 98.10 26.34
N ALA A 80 -6.42 98.73 25.19
CA ALA A 80 -5.13 99.31 24.79
C ALA A 80 -4.75 100.57 25.60
N GLU A 81 -5.66 101.08 26.43
CA GLU A 81 -5.51 102.19 27.35
C GLU A 81 -4.94 101.79 28.73
N VAL A 82 -4.98 100.50 29.05
CA VAL A 82 -4.47 99.94 30.32
C VAL A 82 -2.94 99.87 30.29
N GLY A 83 -2.32 100.35 31.38
CA GLY A 83 -0.89 100.66 31.55
C GLY A 83 0.12 99.55 31.24
N ASP A 84 1.39 99.95 31.20
CA ASP A 84 2.52 99.06 30.91
C ASP A 84 2.87 98.21 32.14
N PHE A 85 2.80 96.90 32.02
CA PHE A 85 3.29 95.98 33.04
C PHE A 85 3.61 94.61 32.48
N SER A 86 4.54 93.93 33.14
CA SER A 86 4.79 92.50 32.92
C SER A 86 4.08 91.70 33.99
N PHE A 87 3.54 90.54 33.65
CA PHE A 87 2.90 89.63 34.60
C PHE A 87 3.11 88.18 34.15
N ASN A 88 3.16 87.27 35.11
CA ASN A 88 3.25 85.83 34.87
C ASN A 88 2.27 85.05 35.76
N TRP A 89 1.51 85.78 36.59
CA TRP A 89 0.53 85.24 37.51
C TRP A 89 -0.79 85.99 37.36
N ILE A 90 -1.89 85.26 37.34
CA ILE A 90 -3.24 85.81 37.24
C ILE A 90 -4.14 85.10 38.26
N GLY A 91 -4.88 85.86 39.05
CA GLY A 91 -5.85 85.36 40.02
C GLY A 91 -7.24 85.89 39.75
N LEU A 92 -8.26 85.07 39.96
CA LEU A 92 -9.65 85.50 40.03
C LEU A 92 -10.08 85.48 41.50
N ILE A 93 -10.67 86.56 41.99
CA ILE A 93 -11.01 86.70 43.41
C ILE A 93 -12.45 87.16 43.62
N ASN A 94 -12.96 86.94 44.83
CA ASN A 94 -14.01 87.77 45.40
C ASN A 94 -13.35 89.02 46.01
N LYS A 95 -13.73 90.21 45.55
CA LYS A 95 -13.12 91.48 45.98
C LYS A 95 -13.43 91.82 47.44
N ALA A 96 -14.63 91.50 47.91
CA ALA A 96 -15.08 91.87 49.26
C ALA A 96 -14.39 91.07 50.37
N SER A 97 -14.27 89.75 50.18
CA SER A 97 -13.60 88.85 51.13
C SER A 97 -12.10 88.68 50.85
N ASN A 98 -11.63 89.16 49.69
CA ASN A 98 -10.28 88.94 49.17
C ASN A 98 -9.96 87.43 49.01
N THR A 99 -10.98 86.60 48.83
CA THR A 99 -10.84 85.15 48.63
C THR A 99 -10.31 84.88 47.23
N LEU A 100 -9.15 84.25 47.13
CA LEU A 100 -8.57 83.81 45.87
C LEU A 100 -9.28 82.55 45.36
N ALA A 101 -9.96 82.65 44.22
CA ALA A 101 -10.80 81.60 43.68
C ALA A 101 -10.05 80.62 42.78
N MET A 102 -9.33 81.17 41.80
CA MET A 102 -8.62 80.42 40.79
C MET A 102 -7.33 81.14 40.42
N ILE A 103 -6.29 80.36 40.13
CA ILE A 103 -4.95 80.82 39.79
C ILE A 103 -4.60 80.32 38.40
N VAL A 104 -3.91 81.17 37.63
CA VAL A 104 -3.23 80.78 36.40
C VAL A 104 -1.79 81.25 36.42
N HIS A 105 -0.87 80.32 36.21
CA HIS A 105 0.54 80.61 35.95
C HIS A 105 0.77 80.59 34.44
N ALA A 106 1.41 81.63 33.93
CA ALA A 106 1.74 81.77 32.52
C ALA A 106 3.21 82.18 32.36
N PRO A 107 3.86 81.89 31.22
CA PRO A 107 5.14 82.52 30.88
C PRO A 107 5.03 84.04 30.96
N LEU A 108 6.11 84.76 31.25
CA LEU A 108 6.09 86.21 31.39
C LEU A 108 5.45 86.89 30.18
N GLN A 109 4.38 87.64 30.42
CA GLN A 109 3.60 88.35 29.41
C GLN A 109 3.71 89.85 29.66
N GLN A 110 3.60 90.64 28.60
CA GLN A 110 3.62 92.09 28.67
C GLN A 110 2.27 92.66 28.25
N LYS A 111 1.72 93.54 29.07
CA LYS A 111 0.68 94.49 28.70
C LYS A 111 1.35 95.81 28.35
N LEU A 112 1.03 96.33 27.17
CA LEU A 112 1.53 97.59 26.65
C LEU A 112 0.35 98.53 26.42
N LYS A 113 0.50 99.76 26.89
CA LYS A 113 -0.41 100.87 26.68
C LYS A 113 -0.05 101.60 25.40
N THR A 114 -1.06 102.08 24.69
CA THR A 114 -0.85 102.94 23.52
C THR A 114 -0.31 104.30 23.97
N LYS A 115 0.90 104.67 23.52
CA LYS A 115 1.53 105.96 23.82
C LYS A 115 2.52 106.36 22.71
N ASP A 116 2.63 107.66 22.41
CA ASP A 116 3.67 108.26 21.55
C ASP A 116 3.92 107.51 20.21
N GLY A 117 2.85 107.12 19.51
CA GLY A 117 2.94 106.41 18.23
C GLY A 117 3.21 104.89 18.33
N GLN A 118 3.40 104.34 19.53
CA GLN A 118 3.47 102.89 19.76
C GLN A 118 2.07 102.32 20.04
N GLN A 119 1.65 101.36 19.23
CA GLN A 119 0.37 100.66 19.40
C GLN A 119 0.43 99.72 20.61
N GLY A 120 -0.45 99.92 21.59
CA GLY A 120 -0.62 99.00 22.72
C GLY A 120 -1.39 97.73 22.32
N ASN A 121 -1.33 96.70 23.17
CA ASN A 121 -2.05 95.44 22.94
C ASN A 121 -3.36 95.38 23.74
N VAL A 122 -4.37 94.68 23.20
CA VAL A 122 -5.57 94.27 23.95
C VAL A 122 -5.37 92.85 24.45
N LEU A 123 -5.70 92.61 25.72
CA LEU A 123 -5.50 91.31 26.35
C LEU A 123 -6.81 90.79 26.94
N THR A 124 -7.28 89.66 26.42
CA THR A 124 -8.47 88.97 26.92
C THR A 124 -8.06 87.71 27.66
N ARG A 125 -8.58 87.50 28.87
CA ARG A 125 -8.39 86.26 29.64
C ARG A 125 -9.73 85.73 30.07
N SER A 126 -9.88 84.41 30.00
CA SER A 126 -11.08 83.68 30.41
C SER A 126 -10.67 82.56 31.36
N PHE A 127 -11.26 82.54 32.55
CA PHE A 127 -11.08 81.51 33.55
C PHE A 127 -12.35 80.66 33.59
N LEU A 128 -12.25 79.44 33.08
CA LEU A 128 -13.32 78.44 33.19
C LEU A 128 -13.20 77.77 34.56
N MET A 129 -14.22 77.94 35.40
CA MET A 129 -14.31 77.32 36.71
C MET A 129 -15.33 76.18 36.66
N GLU A 130 -14.89 74.98 36.98
CA GLU A 130 -15.71 73.78 37.01
C GLU A 130 -15.82 73.25 38.44
N TYR A 131 -17.05 73.20 38.96
CA TYR A 131 -17.39 72.64 40.27
C TYR A 131 -18.90 72.36 40.33
N ASN A 132 -19.30 71.39 41.18
CA ASN A 132 -20.70 71.01 41.30
C ASN A 132 -21.59 72.21 41.66
N GLY A 133 -22.67 72.41 40.91
CA GLY A 133 -23.66 73.47 41.11
C GLY A 133 -23.21 74.88 40.73
N ALA A 134 -22.13 75.04 39.96
CA ALA A 134 -21.55 76.35 39.65
C ALA A 134 -22.54 77.37 39.07
N GLN A 135 -23.47 76.95 38.21
CA GLN A 135 -24.51 77.83 37.68
C GLN A 135 -25.40 78.39 38.81
N THR A 136 -25.91 77.50 39.66
CA THR A 136 -26.81 77.82 40.77
C THR A 136 -26.11 78.68 41.81
N GLU A 137 -24.92 78.27 42.24
CA GLU A 137 -24.15 78.94 43.29
C GLU A 137 -23.71 80.35 42.87
N THR A 138 -23.40 80.59 41.60
CA THR A 138 -23.00 81.94 41.11
C THR A 138 -24.16 82.79 40.60
N GLY A 139 -25.32 82.17 40.32
CA GLY A 139 -26.48 82.82 39.70
C GLY A 139 -26.24 83.26 38.24
N ILE A 140 -25.22 82.74 37.56
CA ILE A 140 -24.90 83.11 36.17
C ILE A 140 -25.72 82.24 35.22
N ASN A 141 -26.70 82.84 34.51
CA ASN A 141 -27.61 82.10 33.61
C ASN A 141 -27.40 82.40 32.11
N THR A 142 -26.62 83.41 31.77
CA THR A 142 -26.36 83.78 30.37
C THR A 142 -25.31 82.82 29.79
N PRO A 143 -25.56 82.14 28.66
CA PRO A 143 -24.58 81.25 28.05
C PRO A 143 -23.25 81.94 27.76
N ALA A 144 -22.15 81.22 27.97
CA ALA A 144 -20.81 81.68 27.60
C ALA A 144 -20.70 81.90 26.08
N GLU A 145 -20.01 82.98 25.70
CA GLU A 145 -19.71 83.26 24.30
C GLU A 145 -18.57 82.35 23.82
N THR A 146 -18.54 82.02 22.51
CA THR A 146 -17.61 81.03 21.96
C THR A 146 -16.14 81.38 22.17
N TRP A 147 -15.78 82.67 22.15
CA TRP A 147 -14.41 83.13 22.43
C TRP A 147 -13.99 82.95 23.89
N GLN A 148 -14.93 82.74 24.82
CA GLN A 148 -14.63 82.52 26.24
C GLN A 148 -14.17 81.09 26.52
N ILE A 149 -14.39 80.16 25.60
CA ILE A 149 -14.16 78.73 25.78
C ILE A 149 -12.98 78.27 24.92
N ASP A 150 -12.05 77.53 25.51
CA ASP A 150 -10.99 76.85 24.78
C ASP A 150 -11.44 75.42 24.41
N PHE A 151 -11.69 75.17 23.13
CA PHE A 151 -12.09 73.87 22.60
C PHE A 151 -10.92 72.99 22.14
N THR A 152 -9.67 73.44 22.26
CA THR A 152 -8.49 72.80 21.65
C THR A 152 -8.34 71.34 22.06
N ALA A 153 -8.40 71.06 23.37
CA ALA A 153 -8.25 69.71 23.90
C ALA A 153 -9.40 68.78 23.46
N ARG A 154 -10.64 69.30 23.39
CA ARG A 154 -11.80 68.53 22.93
C ARG A 154 -11.67 68.17 21.45
N MET A 155 -11.25 69.11 20.61
CA MET A 155 -11.06 68.86 19.18
C MET A 155 -9.94 67.85 18.94
N ALA A 156 -8.81 67.99 19.62
CA ALA A 156 -7.71 67.01 19.53
C ALA A 156 -8.15 65.60 19.96
N ALA A 157 -8.98 65.48 21.00
CA ALA A 157 -9.54 64.20 21.44
C ALA A 157 -10.53 63.60 20.41
N MET A 158 -11.31 64.43 19.72
CA MET A 158 -12.20 63.97 18.65
C MET A 158 -11.42 63.44 17.45
N ASP A 159 -10.35 64.14 17.04
CA ASP A 159 -9.47 63.71 15.95
C ASP A 159 -8.76 62.38 16.29
N GLU A 160 -8.20 62.25 17.49
CA GLU A 160 -7.53 61.00 17.90
C GLU A 160 -8.53 59.84 18.01
N ARG A 161 -9.74 60.08 18.54
CA ARG A 161 -10.81 59.06 18.56
C ARG A 161 -11.09 58.53 17.16
N GLN A 162 -11.24 59.42 16.16
CA GLN A 162 -11.50 59.00 14.77
C GLN A 162 -10.33 58.19 14.19
N CYS A 163 -9.09 58.55 14.51
CA CYS A 163 -7.92 57.77 14.11
C CYS A 163 -7.95 56.37 14.73
N LEU A 164 -8.23 56.25 16.03
CA LEU A 164 -8.32 54.96 16.73
C LEU A 164 -9.44 54.08 16.17
N GLU A 165 -10.62 54.63 15.92
CA GLU A 165 -11.74 53.89 15.30
C GLU A 165 -11.37 53.36 13.91
N ASN A 166 -10.65 54.14 13.11
CA ASN A 166 -10.16 53.68 11.81
C ASN A 166 -9.07 52.60 11.95
N ILE A 167 -8.22 52.65 12.98
CA ILE A 167 -7.20 51.62 13.24
C ILE A 167 -7.86 50.30 13.66
N ASP A 168 -8.91 50.34 14.47
CA ASP A 168 -9.64 49.14 14.87
C ASP A 168 -10.28 48.41 13.67
N LEU A 169 -10.58 49.14 12.59
CA LEU A 169 -11.15 48.58 11.37
C LEU A 169 -10.10 48.19 10.31
N TYR A 170 -9.07 49.01 10.13
CA TYR A 170 -8.11 48.92 9.01
C TYR A 170 -6.68 48.55 9.44
N GLY A 171 -6.40 48.54 10.74
CA GLY A 171 -5.08 48.24 11.29
C GLY A 171 -4.09 49.39 11.14
N ALA A 172 -2.80 49.04 11.17
CA ALA A 172 -1.71 50.01 11.01
C ALA A 172 -1.74 50.68 9.62
N ALA A 173 -2.12 49.94 8.58
CA ALA A 173 -2.39 50.46 7.25
C ALA A 173 -3.35 49.55 6.46
N ALA A 174 -4.11 50.14 5.55
CA ALA A 174 -4.96 49.42 4.61
C ALA A 174 -5.12 50.18 3.29
N PHE A 175 -5.22 49.46 2.19
CA PHE A 175 -5.32 50.06 0.86
C PHE A 175 -6.53 49.50 0.10
N LEU A 176 -7.30 50.40 -0.51
CA LEU A 176 -8.55 50.06 -1.18
C LEU A 176 -8.31 49.83 -2.67
N GLY A 177 -8.63 48.62 -3.15
CA GLY A 177 -8.40 48.23 -4.54
C GLY A 177 -6.95 48.45 -4.98
N ASN A 178 -6.78 49.22 -6.06
CA ASN A 178 -5.45 49.57 -6.55
C ASN A 178 -4.86 50.82 -5.90
N GLY A 179 -5.53 51.48 -4.94
CA GLY A 179 -5.01 52.71 -4.33
C GLY A 179 -3.60 52.55 -3.77
N TYR A 180 -2.68 53.43 -4.20
CA TYR A 180 -1.26 53.39 -3.85
C TYR A 180 -0.49 52.13 -4.30
N LEU A 181 -1.02 51.33 -5.24
CA LEU A 181 -0.26 50.22 -5.83
C LEU A 181 0.93 50.78 -6.63
N VAL A 182 2.12 50.25 -6.36
CA VAL A 182 3.31 50.54 -7.15
C VAL A 182 3.33 49.65 -8.38
N ALA A 183 3.49 50.25 -9.54
CA ALA A 183 3.56 49.58 -10.83
C ALA A 183 4.67 50.18 -11.69
N LYS A 184 4.96 49.52 -12.82
CA LYS A 184 6.00 49.94 -13.76
C LYS A 184 5.48 49.86 -15.19
N SER A 185 5.78 50.89 -15.98
CA SER A 185 5.56 50.90 -17.43
C SER A 185 6.91 51.13 -18.11
N GLY A 186 7.39 50.11 -18.84
CA GLY A 186 8.76 50.11 -19.37
C GLY A 186 9.81 50.24 -18.25
N SER A 187 10.51 51.38 -18.20
CA SER A 187 11.50 51.70 -17.16
C SER A 187 10.96 52.62 -16.04
N GLN A 188 9.79 53.24 -16.23
CA GLN A 188 9.21 54.22 -15.30
C GLN A 188 8.38 53.51 -14.22
N TYR A 189 8.68 53.80 -12.95
CA TYR A 189 7.86 53.38 -11.81
C TYR A 189 6.82 54.47 -11.48
N TYR A 190 5.64 54.05 -11.04
CA TYR A 190 4.58 54.96 -10.62
C TYR A 190 3.74 54.34 -9.52
N VAL A 191 3.08 55.19 -8.75
CA VAL A 191 2.08 54.83 -7.74
C VAL A 191 0.71 55.17 -8.30
N THR A 192 -0.24 54.26 -8.17
CA THR A 192 -1.58 54.41 -8.73
C THR A 192 -2.52 55.20 -7.82
N ALA A 193 -3.44 55.94 -8.44
CA ALA A 193 -4.47 56.71 -7.76
C ALA A 193 -5.37 55.84 -6.89
N GLY A 194 -5.88 56.40 -5.79
CA GLY A 194 -6.86 55.76 -4.93
C GLY A 194 -6.67 56.11 -3.46
N ALA A 195 -7.37 55.38 -2.60
CA ALA A 195 -7.43 55.63 -1.17
C ALA A 195 -6.61 54.61 -0.37
N GLY A 196 -6.03 55.08 0.73
CA GLY A 196 -5.37 54.26 1.73
C GLY A 196 -5.49 54.87 3.12
N TYR A 197 -5.31 54.05 4.13
CA TYR A 197 -5.26 54.43 5.53
C TYR A 197 -3.88 54.13 6.07
N VAL A 198 -3.30 55.06 6.82
CA VAL A 198 -2.05 54.87 7.59
C VAL A 198 -2.27 55.49 8.96
N ARG A 199 -2.08 54.71 10.03
CA ARG A 199 -2.36 55.11 11.42
C ARG A 199 -3.74 55.77 11.61
N GLY A 200 -4.75 55.28 10.89
CA GLY A 200 -6.13 55.77 10.95
C GLY A 200 -6.42 57.02 10.11
N LEU A 201 -5.40 57.65 9.51
CA LEU A 201 -5.56 58.79 8.61
C LEU A 201 -5.88 58.32 7.20
N ARG A 202 -7.00 58.78 6.64
CA ARG A 202 -7.44 58.45 5.27
C ARG A 202 -6.78 59.39 4.26
N ALA A 203 -5.84 58.86 3.49
CA ALA A 203 -5.18 59.58 2.40
C ALA A 203 -5.79 59.24 1.04
N GLN A 204 -5.94 60.25 0.18
CA GLN A 204 -6.45 60.10 -1.18
C GLN A 204 -5.43 60.61 -2.18
N LEU A 205 -4.97 59.73 -3.07
CA LEU A 205 -4.18 60.12 -4.23
C LEU A 205 -5.13 60.29 -5.43
N ALA A 206 -5.18 61.50 -5.99
CA ALA A 206 -6.15 61.85 -7.04
C ALA A 206 -5.80 61.27 -8.42
N ALA A 207 -4.51 61.12 -8.74
CA ALA A 207 -4.02 60.64 -10.01
C ALA A 207 -2.76 59.79 -9.84
N ASN A 208 -2.44 58.94 -10.82
CA ASN A 208 -1.20 58.17 -10.79
C ASN A 208 0.00 59.12 -10.72
N GLN A 209 0.94 58.85 -9.81
CA GLN A 209 2.11 59.67 -9.59
C GLN A 209 3.37 58.90 -9.99
N ASN A 210 4.13 59.44 -10.95
CA ASN A 210 5.44 58.90 -11.29
C ASN A 210 6.41 59.07 -10.10
N ILE A 211 7.25 58.06 -9.88
CA ILE A 211 8.29 58.07 -8.85
C ILE A 211 9.66 57.80 -9.46
N THR A 212 10.68 58.45 -8.91
CA THR A 212 12.08 58.23 -9.31
C THR A 212 12.74 57.23 -8.38
N VAL A 213 13.21 56.11 -8.95
CA VAL A 213 13.94 55.06 -8.22
C VAL A 213 15.42 55.18 -8.57
N ALA A 214 16.17 55.92 -7.76
CA ALA A 214 17.58 56.24 -8.04
C ALA A 214 18.54 55.08 -7.73
N ALA A 215 18.21 54.25 -6.73
CA ALA A 215 19.01 53.10 -6.32
C ALA A 215 18.09 51.92 -5.95
N LYS A 216 18.61 50.70 -6.06
CA LYS A 216 17.92 49.44 -5.72
C LYS A 216 18.87 48.57 -4.89
N PRO A 217 18.36 47.78 -3.91
CA PRO A 217 16.96 47.67 -3.51
C PRO A 217 16.48 48.92 -2.74
N VAL A 218 15.18 49.23 -2.84
CA VAL A 218 14.57 50.38 -2.17
C VAL A 218 13.10 50.12 -1.85
N ASN A 219 12.53 50.89 -0.92
CA ASN A 219 11.11 50.86 -0.61
C ASN A 219 10.42 52.15 -1.07
N VAL A 220 9.12 52.02 -1.37
CA VAL A 220 8.22 53.14 -1.65
C VAL A 220 7.33 53.31 -0.44
N TRP A 221 7.30 54.50 0.14
CA TRP A 221 6.60 54.84 1.37
C TRP A 221 5.47 55.82 1.10
N LEU A 222 4.32 55.58 1.70
CA LEU A 222 3.28 56.58 1.86
C LEU A 222 3.49 57.27 3.22
N ASP A 223 3.69 58.58 3.17
CA ASP A 223 3.78 59.49 4.32
C ASP A 223 2.48 60.27 4.42
N VAL A 224 1.86 60.27 5.60
CA VAL A 224 0.62 61.00 5.87
C VAL A 224 0.75 61.87 7.11
N ALA A 225 0.11 63.04 7.07
CA ALA A 225 0.02 63.94 8.21
C ALA A 225 -1.32 64.68 8.26
N TRP A 226 -1.90 64.79 9.45
CA TRP A 226 -3.07 65.62 9.71
C TRP A 226 -2.61 67.06 9.95
N THR A 227 -2.96 67.97 9.05
CA THR A 227 -2.48 69.35 9.09
C THR A 227 -3.51 70.35 8.58
N GLY A 228 -3.39 71.58 9.03
CA GLY A 228 -4.22 72.71 8.63
C GLY A 228 -3.65 74.00 9.21
N THR A 229 -4.24 75.12 8.79
CA THR A 229 -3.97 76.46 9.33
C THR A 229 -5.21 76.95 10.06
N LEU A 230 -5.08 78.04 10.82
CA LEU A 230 -6.23 78.64 11.51
C LEU A 230 -7.36 79.07 10.55
N THR A 231 -7.03 79.32 9.28
CA THR A 231 -7.99 79.76 8.26
C THR A 231 -8.34 78.67 7.24
N SER A 232 -7.75 77.47 7.33
CA SER A 232 -8.03 76.37 6.40
C SER A 232 -8.75 75.23 7.11
N ALA A 233 -9.51 74.45 6.33
CA ALA A 233 -9.92 73.13 6.78
C ALA A 233 -8.66 72.29 7.07
N TRP A 234 -8.68 71.56 8.18
CA TRP A 234 -7.68 70.54 8.46
C TRP A 234 -7.95 69.32 7.58
N GLY A 235 -6.89 68.67 7.12
CA GLY A 235 -6.97 67.55 6.20
C GLY A 235 -5.75 66.65 6.27
N VAL A 236 -5.89 65.43 5.73
CA VAL A 236 -4.75 64.53 5.56
C VAL A 236 -3.96 64.98 4.34
N THR A 237 -2.73 65.39 4.57
CA THR A 237 -1.72 65.53 3.51
C THR A 237 -1.01 64.21 3.31
N SER A 238 -0.69 63.89 2.06
CA SER A 238 0.02 62.66 1.71
C SER A 238 1.19 62.94 0.77
N LYS A 239 2.31 62.27 1.00
CA LYS A 239 3.51 62.34 0.17
C LYS A 239 4.04 60.93 -0.10
N ILE A 240 4.50 60.69 -1.31
CA ILE A 240 5.21 59.46 -1.66
C ILE A 240 6.71 59.70 -1.55
N THR A 241 7.39 58.85 -0.80
CA THR A 241 8.83 58.93 -0.56
C THR A 241 9.49 57.61 -1.00
N VAL A 242 10.57 57.69 -1.77
CA VAL A 242 11.36 56.52 -2.17
C VAL A 242 12.64 56.53 -1.34
N ALA A 243 12.74 55.59 -0.40
CA ALA A 243 13.85 55.51 0.55
C ALA A 243 14.04 54.06 1.02
N ALA A 244 15.26 53.68 1.41
CA ALA A 244 15.53 52.33 1.90
C ALA A 244 14.78 52.04 3.21
N ASN A 245 14.78 53.00 4.13
CA ASN A 245 14.07 52.94 5.40
C ASN A 245 13.48 54.31 5.74
N GLN A 246 12.32 54.34 6.37
CA GLN A 246 11.64 55.53 6.85
C GLN A 246 10.88 55.18 8.13
N ALA A 247 11.02 56.01 9.17
CA ALA A 247 10.25 55.90 10.41
C ALA A 247 9.31 57.11 10.54
N ASP A 248 8.30 56.98 11.40
CA ASP A 248 7.43 58.09 11.80
C ASP A 248 8.28 59.24 12.37
N TYR A 249 7.88 60.48 12.10
CA TYR A 249 8.68 61.65 12.46
C TYR A 249 7.81 62.89 12.70
N VAL A 250 8.38 63.88 13.39
CA VAL A 250 7.73 65.19 13.61
C VAL A 250 8.44 66.23 12.75
N GLN A 251 7.68 66.99 11.97
CA GLN A 251 8.18 68.10 11.19
C GLN A 251 7.35 69.35 11.48
N ASN A 252 8.00 70.44 11.89
CA ASN A 252 7.32 71.71 12.23
C ASN A 252 6.17 71.56 13.24
N GLY A 253 6.30 70.62 14.18
CA GLY A 253 5.27 70.32 15.18
C GLY A 253 4.10 69.46 14.67
N VAL A 254 4.12 69.03 13.41
CA VAL A 254 3.14 68.10 12.83
C VAL A 254 3.71 66.69 12.86
N GLN A 255 2.92 65.74 13.36
CA GLN A 255 3.27 64.33 13.34
C GLN A 255 2.98 63.72 11.97
N HIS A 256 4.00 63.06 11.41
CA HIS A 256 3.93 62.28 10.18
C HIS A 256 3.99 60.78 10.50
N TYR A 257 3.15 60.02 9.81
CA TYR A 257 3.10 58.57 9.89
C TYR A 257 3.42 57.96 8.53
N VAL A 258 4.26 56.93 8.50
CA VAL A 258 4.76 56.35 7.25
C VAL A 258 4.46 54.85 7.16
N PHE A 259 4.16 54.38 5.95
CA PHE A 259 3.99 52.95 5.68
C PHE A 259 4.61 52.56 4.34
N ALA A 260 5.37 51.47 4.31
CA ALA A 260 5.96 50.95 3.08
C ALA A 260 4.87 50.28 2.23
N VAL A 261 4.57 50.85 1.06
CA VAL A 261 3.56 50.31 0.15
C VAL A 261 4.13 49.29 -0.84
N ALA A 262 5.43 49.33 -1.09
CA ALA A 262 6.11 48.31 -1.89
C ALA A 262 7.60 48.26 -1.59
N SER A 263 8.21 47.11 -1.87
CA SER A 263 9.66 46.98 -2.04
C SER A 263 10.00 46.74 -3.50
N ILE A 264 11.16 47.24 -3.93
CA ILE A 264 11.71 47.04 -5.27
C ILE A 264 13.08 46.39 -5.09
N ASP A 265 13.22 45.17 -5.61
CA ASP A 265 14.46 44.40 -5.48
C ASP A 265 15.57 44.89 -6.44
N ALA A 266 16.76 44.30 -6.34
CA ALA A 266 17.90 44.63 -7.19
C ALA A 266 17.64 44.44 -8.70
N SER A 267 16.79 43.46 -9.05
CA SER A 267 16.36 43.18 -10.43
C SER A 267 15.27 44.14 -10.90
N GLY A 268 14.70 44.94 -10.00
CA GLY A 268 13.61 45.86 -10.27
C GLY A 268 12.22 45.26 -10.19
N ASN A 269 12.08 44.04 -9.65
CA ASN A 269 10.78 43.43 -9.37
C ASN A 269 10.13 44.13 -8.19
N ILE A 270 8.81 44.32 -8.28
CA ILE A 270 8.01 45.01 -7.26
C ILE A 270 7.35 43.95 -6.39
N THR A 271 7.49 44.07 -5.07
CA THR A 271 6.67 43.32 -4.09
C THR A 271 5.66 44.29 -3.49
N ASP A 272 4.38 43.98 -3.65
CA ASP A 272 3.28 44.72 -3.02
C ASP A 272 3.28 44.44 -1.51
N LEU A 273 3.51 45.47 -0.70
CA LEU A 273 3.53 45.37 0.77
C LEU A 273 2.23 45.84 1.41
N ARG A 274 1.26 46.30 0.61
CA ARG A 274 0.00 46.86 1.09
C ARG A 274 -0.89 45.78 1.70
N PRO A 275 -1.34 45.94 2.96
CA PRO A 275 -2.49 45.22 3.46
C PRO A 275 -3.74 45.70 2.71
N LYS A 276 -4.54 44.77 2.20
CA LYS A 276 -5.71 45.09 1.36
C LYS A 276 -6.98 44.95 2.17
N GLY A 277 -7.84 45.96 2.10
CA GLY A 277 -9.12 45.97 2.81
C GLY A 277 -9.01 46.09 4.32
N THR A 278 -10.10 45.79 5.00
CA THR A 278 -10.25 45.79 6.47
C THR A 278 -9.40 44.71 7.14
N LEU A 279 -9.18 44.80 8.45
CA LEU A 279 -8.47 43.79 9.23
C LEU A 279 -9.06 42.39 9.08
N ASN A 280 -10.39 42.27 8.96
CA ASN A 280 -11.06 40.99 8.74
C ASN A 280 -10.73 40.39 7.37
N GLU A 281 -10.71 41.21 6.32
CA GLU A 281 -10.32 40.78 4.97
C GLU A 281 -8.85 40.38 4.91
N GLN A 282 -7.99 41.13 5.61
CA GLN A 282 -6.56 40.80 5.76
C GLN A 282 -6.38 39.46 6.48
N ALA A 283 -7.04 39.26 7.63
CA ALA A 283 -6.99 38.00 8.38
C ALA A 283 -7.54 36.81 7.58
N ALA A 284 -8.64 37.01 6.84
CA ALA A 284 -9.20 35.98 5.96
C ALA A 284 -8.25 35.63 4.81
N SER A 285 -7.61 36.62 4.18
CA SER A 285 -6.62 36.41 3.12
C SER A 285 -5.40 35.64 3.62
N ASP A 286 -4.89 35.99 4.80
CA ASP A 286 -3.74 35.30 5.38
C ASP A 286 -4.09 33.87 5.85
N ALA A 287 -5.30 33.66 6.38
CA ALA A 287 -5.81 32.32 6.67
C ALA A 287 -5.94 31.47 5.40
N LEU A 288 -6.41 32.05 4.29
CA LEU A 288 -6.51 31.36 3.01
C LEU A 288 -5.14 31.01 2.44
N LYS A 289 -4.18 31.95 2.42
CA LYS A 289 -2.79 31.68 2.00
C LYS A 289 -2.18 30.56 2.83
N LYS A 290 -2.40 30.57 4.15
CA LYS A 290 -1.92 29.51 5.05
C LYS A 290 -2.59 28.17 4.73
N HIS A 291 -3.89 28.16 4.45
CA HIS A 291 -4.61 26.95 4.04
C HIS A 291 -4.08 26.40 2.71
N GLU A 292 -3.91 27.24 1.69
CA GLU A 292 -3.37 26.89 0.36
C GLU A 292 -1.96 26.29 0.44
N GLN A 293 -1.11 26.80 1.35
CA GLN A 293 0.25 26.27 1.58
C GLN A 293 0.26 25.03 2.47
N SER A 294 -0.84 24.73 3.16
CA SER A 294 -0.95 23.56 4.02
C SER A 294 -1.42 22.33 3.26
N ARG A 295 -1.00 21.15 3.73
CA ARG A 295 -1.62 19.86 3.36
C ARG A 295 -2.33 19.22 4.55
N ASN A 296 -2.85 20.04 5.46
CA ASN A 296 -3.50 19.56 6.68
C ASN A 296 -4.94 19.10 6.41
N HIS A 297 -5.07 18.11 5.53
CA HIS A 297 -6.32 17.41 5.24
C HIS A 297 -6.12 15.94 5.60
N PRO A 298 -7.14 15.28 6.17
CA PRO A 298 -7.06 13.86 6.46
C PRO A 298 -6.90 13.05 5.17
N ASP A 299 -6.21 11.91 5.27
CA ASP A 299 -6.19 10.92 4.20
C ASP A 299 -7.58 10.30 4.03
N ALA A 300 -7.91 9.92 2.80
CA ALA A 300 -9.17 9.25 2.52
C ALA A 300 -9.19 7.86 3.16
N THR A 301 -10.35 7.48 3.68
CA THR A 301 -10.61 6.12 4.17
C THR A 301 -11.83 5.54 3.44
N THR A 302 -12.15 4.29 3.71
CA THR A 302 -13.37 3.66 3.19
C THR A 302 -14.66 4.27 3.77
N ALA A 303 -14.57 5.01 4.89
CA ALA A 303 -15.71 5.62 5.56
C ALA A 303 -15.73 7.16 5.50
N ALA A 304 -14.62 7.82 5.14
CA ALA A 304 -14.49 9.27 5.15
C ALA A 304 -13.69 9.77 3.94
N LYS A 305 -14.12 10.91 3.38
CA LYS A 305 -13.43 11.59 2.27
C LYS A 305 -12.12 12.23 2.76
N GLY A 306 -11.08 12.22 1.93
CA GLY A 306 -9.78 12.81 2.20
C GLY A 306 -8.89 12.84 0.96
N PHE A 307 -7.59 13.10 1.11
CA PHE A 307 -6.62 12.99 0.01
C PHE A 307 -6.09 11.55 -0.15
N THR A 308 -5.68 11.20 -1.37
CA THR A 308 -5.13 9.87 -1.68
C THR A 308 -4.05 9.98 -2.73
N GLN A 309 -2.97 9.23 -2.57
CA GLN A 309 -1.93 9.08 -3.58
C GLN A 309 -2.20 7.80 -4.38
N LEU A 310 -2.08 7.89 -5.71
CA LEU A 310 -2.48 6.82 -6.62
C LEU A 310 -1.27 6.05 -7.14
N SER A 311 -1.43 4.73 -7.31
CA SER A 311 -0.42 3.85 -7.93
C SER A 311 -1.00 3.03 -9.07
N SER A 312 -0.20 2.88 -10.13
CA SER A 312 -0.49 1.98 -11.26
C SER A 312 0.35 0.70 -11.24
N ALA A 313 1.12 0.45 -10.19
CA ALA A 313 1.90 -0.78 -10.04
C ALA A 313 0.97 -2.00 -9.81
N LEU A 314 1.33 -3.15 -10.36
CA LEU A 314 0.54 -4.40 -10.27
C LEU A 314 1.00 -5.33 -9.15
N ASP A 315 2.11 -4.98 -8.51
CA ASP A 315 2.84 -5.72 -7.48
C ASP A 315 3.13 -4.84 -6.26
N SER A 316 2.39 -3.73 -6.10
CA SER A 316 2.58 -2.82 -4.97
C SER A 316 2.21 -3.49 -3.65
N VAL A 317 3.11 -3.39 -2.67
CA VAL A 317 2.88 -3.81 -1.28
C VAL A 317 2.44 -2.65 -0.37
N SER A 318 2.20 -1.47 -0.94
CA SER A 318 1.88 -0.27 -0.17
C SER A 318 0.42 -0.29 0.30
N GLU A 319 0.21 -0.07 1.59
CA GLU A 319 -1.13 0.12 2.18
C GLU A 319 -1.56 1.60 2.19
N SER A 320 -0.66 2.53 1.83
CA SER A 320 -0.92 3.97 1.81
C SER A 320 -1.29 4.53 0.43
N LEU A 321 -1.22 3.71 -0.62
CA LEU A 321 -1.52 4.10 -2.00
C LEU A 321 -2.78 3.39 -2.49
N ALA A 322 -3.68 4.12 -3.14
CA ALA A 322 -4.83 3.51 -3.80
C ALA A 322 -4.49 3.04 -5.22
N ALA A 323 -5.04 1.88 -5.61
CA ALA A 323 -4.91 1.37 -6.96
C ALA A 323 -5.70 2.23 -7.96
N THR A 324 -5.08 2.52 -9.10
CA THR A 324 -5.74 3.21 -10.22
C THR A 324 -6.63 2.25 -11.03
N PRO A 325 -7.63 2.76 -11.78
CA PRO A 325 -8.36 1.97 -12.77
C PRO A 325 -7.44 1.29 -13.79
N LYS A 326 -6.28 1.90 -14.10
CA LYS A 326 -5.25 1.31 -14.96
C LYS A 326 -4.63 0.05 -14.34
N ALA A 327 -4.25 0.10 -13.06
CA ALA A 327 -3.74 -1.09 -12.36
C ALA A 327 -4.79 -2.20 -12.31
N VAL A 328 -6.03 -1.86 -11.95
CA VAL A 328 -7.14 -2.82 -11.88
C VAL A 328 -7.39 -3.47 -13.24
N LYS A 329 -7.42 -2.69 -14.32
CA LYS A 329 -7.61 -3.22 -15.67
C LYS A 329 -6.48 -4.17 -16.06
N ALA A 330 -5.23 -3.79 -15.86
CA ALA A 330 -4.10 -4.62 -16.25
C ALA A 330 -4.00 -5.91 -15.41
N ALA A 331 -4.35 -5.87 -14.12
CA ALA A 331 -4.48 -7.08 -13.30
C ALA A 331 -5.59 -8.01 -13.83
N ASN A 332 -6.75 -7.45 -14.19
CA ASN A 332 -7.86 -8.21 -14.76
C ASN A 332 -7.53 -8.82 -16.14
N ASP A 333 -6.88 -8.07 -17.02
CA ASP A 333 -6.43 -8.55 -18.32
C ASP A 333 -5.42 -9.70 -18.16
N ASN A 334 -4.48 -9.58 -17.21
CA ASN A 334 -3.54 -10.66 -16.89
C ASN A 334 -4.28 -11.91 -16.36
N ALA A 335 -5.28 -11.75 -15.48
CA ALA A 335 -6.07 -12.87 -14.99
C ALA A 335 -6.82 -13.59 -16.13
N ASN A 336 -7.44 -12.84 -17.04
CA ASN A 336 -8.14 -13.38 -18.21
C ASN A 336 -7.20 -14.11 -19.18
N GLY A 337 -5.92 -13.77 -19.22
CA GLY A 337 -4.93 -14.39 -20.10
C GLY A 337 -4.30 -15.69 -19.58
N ARG A 338 -4.45 -16.04 -18.30
CA ARG A 338 -3.74 -17.18 -17.68
C ARG A 338 -4.24 -18.54 -18.18
N VAL A 339 -5.52 -18.66 -18.52
CA VAL A 339 -6.11 -19.85 -19.15
C VAL A 339 -6.87 -19.44 -20.40
N PRO A 340 -6.18 -19.34 -21.56
CA PRO A 340 -6.83 -18.97 -22.81
C PRO A 340 -7.89 -20.01 -23.18
N SER A 341 -9.08 -19.56 -23.58
CA SER A 341 -10.22 -20.41 -23.98
C SER A 341 -9.90 -21.36 -25.14
N GLY A 342 -8.85 -21.08 -25.92
CA GLY A 342 -8.38 -21.94 -27.00
C GLY A 342 -7.51 -23.13 -26.57
N ARG A 343 -7.00 -23.16 -25.33
CA ARG A 343 -6.19 -24.30 -24.86
C ARG A 343 -7.08 -25.51 -24.58
N LYS A 344 -6.60 -26.69 -24.99
CA LYS A 344 -7.33 -27.96 -24.85
C LYS A 344 -6.44 -29.03 -24.24
N ILE A 345 -7.05 -29.97 -23.50
CA ILE A 345 -6.46 -31.24 -23.10
C ILE A 345 -7.30 -32.35 -23.75
N ASN A 346 -6.67 -33.17 -24.60
CA ASN A 346 -7.36 -34.22 -25.35
C ASN A 346 -8.66 -33.74 -26.06
N GLY A 347 -8.59 -32.58 -26.73
CA GLY A 347 -9.72 -31.98 -27.44
C GLY A 347 -10.75 -31.23 -26.57
N ARG A 348 -10.69 -31.34 -25.24
CA ARG A 348 -11.60 -30.67 -24.29
C ARG A 348 -11.11 -29.28 -23.93
N ALA A 349 -12.00 -28.28 -23.94
CA ALA A 349 -11.67 -26.91 -23.54
C ALA A 349 -11.47 -26.79 -22.01
N LEU A 350 -10.55 -25.92 -21.58
CA LEU A 350 -10.23 -25.67 -20.16
C LEU A 350 -11.25 -24.71 -19.49
N THR A 351 -12.54 -24.98 -19.61
CA THR A 351 -13.62 -24.11 -19.09
C THR A 351 -14.23 -24.61 -17.78
N SER A 352 -13.89 -25.83 -17.36
CA SER A 352 -14.35 -26.49 -16.13
C SER A 352 -13.36 -27.58 -15.73
N ASP A 353 -13.59 -28.25 -14.60
CA ASP A 353 -12.83 -29.45 -14.21
C ASP A 353 -12.87 -30.50 -15.33
N ILE A 354 -11.72 -31.10 -15.63
CA ILE A 354 -11.57 -32.13 -16.66
C ILE A 354 -11.13 -33.44 -16.01
N ASN A 355 -12.00 -34.43 -16.08
CA ASN A 355 -11.64 -35.82 -15.81
C ASN A 355 -11.08 -36.45 -17.09
N VAL A 356 -9.78 -36.81 -17.08
CA VAL A 356 -9.14 -37.58 -18.15
C VAL A 356 -9.29 -39.06 -17.84
N THR A 357 -10.04 -39.77 -18.68
CA THR A 357 -10.28 -41.21 -18.52
C THR A 357 -9.34 -42.02 -19.40
N ALA A 358 -9.26 -43.33 -19.17
CA ALA A 358 -8.56 -44.23 -20.09
C ALA A 358 -9.17 -44.20 -21.52
N GLN A 359 -10.49 -44.02 -21.64
CA GLN A 359 -11.14 -43.85 -22.95
C GLN A 359 -10.65 -42.60 -23.68
N ASP A 360 -10.45 -41.50 -22.98
CA ASP A 360 -9.91 -40.27 -23.56
C ASP A 360 -8.52 -40.51 -24.19
N ILE A 361 -7.71 -41.35 -23.56
CA ILE A 361 -6.34 -41.63 -24.00
C ILE A 361 -6.30 -42.67 -25.14
N PHE A 362 -7.20 -43.66 -25.15
CA PHE A 362 -7.13 -44.79 -26.08
C PHE A 362 -8.13 -44.74 -27.25
N ASN A 363 -9.28 -44.06 -27.10
CA ASN A 363 -10.30 -44.01 -28.14
C ASN A 363 -9.94 -43.00 -29.24
N GLY A 364 -9.64 -43.49 -30.45
CA GLY A 364 -9.29 -42.66 -31.61
C GLY A 364 -7.85 -42.14 -31.65
N GLN A 365 -7.04 -42.44 -30.63
CA GLN A 365 -5.61 -42.10 -30.56
C GLN A 365 -4.69 -43.25 -31.02
N THR A 366 -5.24 -44.46 -31.24
CA THR A 366 -4.48 -45.59 -31.79
C THR A 366 -4.13 -45.35 -33.25
N VAL A 367 -2.89 -45.63 -33.62
CA VAL A 367 -2.36 -45.30 -34.96
C VAL A 367 -2.57 -46.49 -35.90
N GLY A 368 -3.26 -46.26 -37.02
CA GLY A 368 -3.44 -47.27 -38.06
C GLY A 368 -2.13 -47.57 -38.79
N ILE A 369 -1.79 -48.84 -38.94
CA ILE A 369 -0.66 -49.29 -39.76
C ILE A 369 -1.16 -49.38 -41.21
N GLY A 370 -0.53 -48.60 -42.10
CA GLY A 370 -0.87 -48.58 -43.53
C GLY A 370 -0.54 -49.89 -44.26
N GLY A 371 -0.88 -49.95 -45.56
CA GLY A 371 -0.51 -51.07 -46.42
C GLY A 371 1.00 -51.14 -46.68
N ALA A 372 1.51 -52.36 -46.91
CA ALA A 372 2.93 -52.65 -47.18
C ALA A 372 3.91 -52.09 -46.12
N ALA A 373 3.46 -51.88 -44.88
CA ALA A 373 4.29 -51.36 -43.81
C ALA A 373 5.37 -52.36 -43.38
N ASP A 374 6.54 -51.87 -42.99
CA ASP A 374 7.57 -52.67 -42.33
C ASP A 374 7.48 -52.49 -40.81
N LEU A 375 7.18 -53.56 -40.07
CA LEU A 375 7.08 -53.47 -38.61
C LEU A 375 8.40 -53.08 -37.94
N ASN A 376 9.55 -53.19 -38.60
CA ASN A 376 10.83 -52.72 -38.04
C ASN A 376 10.88 -51.20 -37.84
N THR A 377 10.06 -50.42 -38.56
CA THR A 377 10.05 -48.95 -38.43
C THR A 377 9.23 -48.46 -37.24
N PHE A 378 8.43 -49.33 -36.63
CA PHE A 378 7.54 -49.00 -35.50
C PHE A 378 8.27 -49.14 -34.17
N THR A 379 9.15 -48.19 -33.87
CA THR A 379 10.00 -48.17 -32.66
C THR A 379 9.54 -47.17 -31.60
N ILE A 380 8.57 -46.31 -31.93
CA ILE A 380 8.00 -45.34 -30.98
C ILE A 380 6.99 -46.07 -30.09
N PRO A 381 7.10 -45.99 -28.76
CA PRO A 381 6.15 -46.62 -27.86
C PRO A 381 4.71 -46.17 -28.12
N GLY A 382 3.79 -47.12 -28.16
CA GLY A 382 2.41 -46.83 -28.50
C GLY A 382 1.63 -48.08 -28.90
N LEU A 383 0.34 -47.84 -29.18
CA LEU A 383 -0.59 -48.84 -29.68
C LEU A 383 -0.88 -48.54 -31.15
N TYR A 384 -0.63 -49.53 -32.00
CA TYR A 384 -0.86 -49.47 -33.42
C TYR A 384 -1.75 -50.63 -33.83
N TYR A 385 -2.54 -50.49 -34.89
CA TYR A 385 -3.37 -51.60 -35.37
C TYR A 385 -3.25 -51.76 -36.88
N GLN A 386 -3.15 -53.00 -37.33
CA GLN A 386 -3.21 -53.37 -38.74
C GLN A 386 -4.67 -53.77 -39.04
N PRO A 387 -5.45 -52.95 -39.78
CA PRO A 387 -6.88 -53.19 -39.99
C PRO A 387 -7.21 -54.37 -40.89
N ALA A 388 -6.28 -54.85 -41.74
CA ALA A 388 -6.61 -55.86 -42.75
C ALA A 388 -5.52 -56.92 -42.96
N ASN A 389 -5.94 -58.18 -43.11
CA ASN A 389 -5.04 -59.30 -43.46
C ASN A 389 -4.27 -59.01 -44.76
N ALA A 390 -4.94 -58.45 -45.77
CA ALA A 390 -4.33 -58.12 -47.06
C ALA A 390 -3.17 -57.11 -46.93
N GLN A 391 -3.28 -56.16 -46.00
CA GLN A 391 -2.22 -55.17 -45.76
C GLN A 391 -1.04 -55.79 -45.01
N ALA A 392 -1.30 -56.66 -44.02
CA ALA A 392 -0.26 -57.44 -43.34
C ALA A 392 0.50 -58.37 -44.30
N GLN A 393 -0.20 -59.01 -45.25
CA GLN A 393 0.38 -59.89 -46.27
C GLN A 393 1.40 -59.19 -47.16
N THR A 394 1.13 -57.93 -47.51
CA THR A 394 2.05 -57.10 -48.31
C THR A 394 3.13 -56.42 -47.47
N GLY A 395 3.02 -56.48 -46.14
CA GLY A 395 3.94 -55.85 -45.20
C GLY A 395 5.16 -56.72 -44.91
N SER A 396 6.19 -56.09 -44.35
CA SER A 396 7.44 -56.75 -43.98
C SER A 396 7.55 -56.90 -42.47
N ASN A 397 8.24 -57.96 -42.03
CA ASN A 397 8.51 -58.23 -40.61
C ASN A 397 7.26 -58.44 -39.73
N TYR A 398 6.15 -58.85 -40.32
CA TYR A 398 5.01 -59.39 -39.59
C TYR A 398 5.29 -60.83 -39.12
N PRO A 399 4.85 -61.23 -37.91
CA PRO A 399 4.97 -62.62 -37.46
C PRO A 399 3.98 -63.56 -38.17
N GLU A 400 2.82 -63.04 -38.58
CA GLU A 400 1.82 -63.73 -39.39
C GLU A 400 1.18 -62.73 -40.36
N ALA A 401 0.71 -63.22 -41.51
CA ALA A 401 0.05 -62.43 -42.54
C ALA A 401 -1.43 -62.11 -42.22
N ASN A 402 -1.67 -61.60 -41.01
CA ASN A 402 -2.98 -61.37 -40.43
C ASN A 402 -3.07 -59.99 -39.75
N ALA A 403 -4.27 -59.41 -39.75
CA ALA A 403 -4.63 -58.22 -39.01
C ALA A 403 -4.44 -58.42 -37.50
N GLY A 404 -4.21 -57.33 -36.78
CA GLY A 404 -3.87 -57.42 -35.38
C GLY A 404 -3.50 -56.10 -34.74
N LEU A 405 -3.21 -56.18 -33.44
CA LEU A 405 -2.68 -55.09 -32.63
C LEU A 405 -1.17 -55.24 -32.52
N LEU A 406 -0.43 -54.15 -32.75
CA LEU A 406 0.97 -54.02 -32.43
C LEU A 406 1.12 -53.13 -31.19
N GLU A 407 1.67 -53.71 -30.13
CA GLU A 407 2.11 -52.98 -28.94
C GLU A 407 3.62 -52.75 -29.04
N VAL A 408 4.05 -51.51 -28.81
CA VAL A 408 5.47 -51.13 -28.81
C VAL A 408 5.82 -50.56 -27.44
N TYR A 409 6.82 -51.14 -26.78
CA TYR A 409 7.29 -50.72 -25.46
C TYR A 409 8.77 -50.34 -25.50
N LYS A 410 9.15 -49.25 -24.79
CA LYS A 410 10.56 -48.86 -24.60
C LYS A 410 11.13 -49.51 -23.35
N HIS A 411 12.32 -50.10 -23.47
CA HIS A 411 13.21 -50.43 -22.35
C HIS A 411 14.66 -50.11 -22.79
N ALA A 412 15.68 -50.80 -22.28
CA ALA A 412 17.03 -50.74 -22.85
C ALA A 412 17.05 -50.96 -24.39
N GLY A 413 16.07 -51.70 -24.93
CA GLY A 413 15.76 -51.84 -26.35
C GLY A 413 14.33 -51.37 -26.69
N ILE A 414 13.72 -51.99 -27.70
CA ILE A 414 12.28 -51.90 -27.98
C ILE A 414 11.69 -53.30 -27.96
N THR A 415 10.57 -53.50 -27.28
CA THR A 415 9.79 -54.73 -27.39
C THR A 415 8.58 -54.49 -28.28
N GLN A 416 8.35 -55.39 -29.22
CA GLN A 416 7.10 -55.45 -29.97
C GLN A 416 6.32 -56.70 -29.55
N ILE A 417 5.02 -56.53 -29.35
CA ILE A 417 4.07 -57.64 -29.19
C ILE A 417 3.00 -57.50 -30.26
N TYR A 418 2.83 -58.52 -31.08
CA TYR A 418 1.78 -58.57 -32.10
C TYR A 418 0.71 -59.57 -31.68
N ARG A 419 -0.54 -59.13 -31.56
CA ARG A 419 -1.69 -59.96 -31.22
C ARG A 419 -2.60 -60.12 -32.43
N ILE A 420 -2.82 -61.36 -32.84
CA ILE A 420 -3.69 -61.69 -33.97
C ILE A 420 -5.14 -61.44 -33.60
N TYR A 421 -5.87 -60.70 -34.44
CA TYR A 421 -7.21 -60.18 -34.12
C TYR A 421 -8.28 -61.24 -33.79
N ASN A 422 -8.12 -62.48 -34.28
CA ASN A 422 -9.19 -63.49 -34.25
C ASN A 422 -8.84 -64.82 -33.59
N SER A 423 -7.64 -64.99 -33.03
CA SER A 423 -7.17 -66.32 -32.61
C SER A 423 -6.40 -66.34 -31.29
N SER A 424 -6.36 -65.21 -30.58
CA SER A 424 -5.60 -65.02 -29.33
C SER A 424 -4.10 -65.30 -29.42
N ARG A 425 -3.57 -65.60 -30.61
CA ARG A 425 -2.14 -65.84 -30.82
C ARG A 425 -1.39 -64.54 -30.62
N SER A 426 -0.32 -64.59 -29.83
CA SER A 426 0.60 -63.46 -29.67
C SER A 426 2.03 -63.85 -30.01
N TYR A 427 2.74 -62.86 -30.52
CA TYR A 427 4.14 -62.95 -30.89
C TYR A 427 4.89 -61.84 -30.20
N ILE A 428 6.09 -62.12 -29.72
CA ILE A 428 6.96 -61.14 -29.07
C ILE A 428 8.32 -61.14 -29.73
N ARG A 429 8.91 -59.95 -29.90
CA ARG A 429 10.31 -59.78 -30.29
C ARG A 429 10.90 -58.51 -29.70
N THR A 430 12.22 -58.42 -29.74
CA THR A 430 12.95 -57.28 -29.18
C THR A 430 13.98 -56.74 -30.17
N LEU A 431 14.06 -55.42 -30.28
CA LEU A 431 15.16 -54.69 -30.92
C LEU A 431 16.19 -54.32 -29.86
N TYR A 432 17.42 -54.80 -30.01
CA TYR A 432 18.54 -54.43 -29.14
C TYR A 432 19.78 -54.16 -29.99
N SER A 433 20.47 -53.04 -29.72
CA SER A 433 21.67 -52.63 -30.47
C SER A 433 21.49 -52.62 -32.00
N GLY A 434 20.32 -52.21 -32.49
CA GLY A 434 20.02 -52.14 -33.92
C GLY A 434 19.60 -53.46 -34.58
N VAL A 435 19.58 -54.57 -33.84
CA VAL A 435 19.22 -55.90 -34.35
C VAL A 435 17.88 -56.36 -33.76
N TRP A 436 16.95 -56.77 -34.63
CA TRP A 436 15.71 -57.42 -34.22
C TRP A 436 15.93 -58.90 -33.93
N SER A 437 15.43 -59.38 -32.80
CA SER A 437 15.26 -60.81 -32.60
C SER A 437 14.19 -61.35 -33.57
N ALA A 438 14.24 -62.65 -33.84
CA ALA A 438 13.12 -63.34 -34.47
C ALA A 438 11.85 -63.15 -33.63
N TRP A 439 10.69 -63.23 -34.29
CA TRP A 439 9.41 -63.32 -33.60
C TRP A 439 9.29 -64.66 -32.89
N THR A 440 9.02 -64.62 -31.60
CA THR A 440 8.75 -65.80 -30.79
C THR A 440 7.26 -65.87 -30.51
N LYS A 441 6.63 -66.99 -30.88
CA LYS A 441 5.23 -67.26 -30.53
C LYS A 441 5.11 -67.46 -29.02
N GLN A 442 4.16 -66.77 -28.39
CA GLN A 442 3.80 -67.03 -27.01
C GLN A 442 2.67 -68.07 -26.98
N TYR A 443 2.80 -69.05 -26.11
CA TYR A 443 1.81 -70.11 -25.93
C TYR A 443 0.86 -69.78 -24.78
N ASP A 444 -0.39 -70.22 -24.92
CA ASP A 444 -1.45 -70.06 -23.93
C ASP A 444 -2.31 -71.33 -23.86
N ALA A 445 -3.37 -71.34 -23.05
CA ALA A 445 -4.22 -72.52 -22.87
C ALA A 445 -4.99 -72.93 -24.15
N ALA A 446 -5.30 -71.99 -25.04
CA ALA A 446 -5.93 -72.23 -26.34
C ALA A 446 -4.88 -72.51 -27.44
N ASN A 447 -3.69 -71.96 -27.31
CA ASN A 447 -2.54 -72.10 -28.21
C ASN A 447 -1.41 -72.84 -27.51
N LYS A 448 -1.59 -74.14 -27.23
CA LYS A 448 -0.58 -74.97 -26.55
C LYS A 448 0.55 -75.37 -27.50
N PRO A 449 1.79 -75.55 -27.00
CA PRO A 449 2.81 -76.21 -27.80
C PRO A 449 2.44 -77.67 -28.04
N THR A 450 2.81 -78.18 -29.21
CA THR A 450 2.78 -79.62 -29.49
C THR A 450 3.98 -80.31 -28.83
N PRO A 451 3.95 -81.64 -28.60
CA PRO A 451 5.13 -82.35 -28.11
C PRO A 451 6.38 -82.13 -28.96
N ALA A 452 6.21 -81.98 -30.28
CA ALA A 452 7.29 -81.66 -31.21
C ALA A 452 7.88 -80.25 -30.95
N ASP A 453 7.05 -79.26 -30.61
CA ASP A 453 7.51 -77.89 -30.35
C ASP A 453 8.39 -77.76 -29.10
N ILE A 454 8.31 -78.72 -28.17
CA ILE A 454 9.07 -78.70 -26.90
C ILE A 454 10.00 -79.91 -26.70
N GLY A 455 10.10 -80.81 -27.67
CA GLY A 455 10.92 -82.03 -27.56
C GLY A 455 10.42 -83.04 -26.52
N ALA A 456 9.11 -83.16 -26.33
CA ALA A 456 8.49 -84.10 -25.38
C ALA A 456 8.00 -85.38 -26.08
N VAL A 457 7.94 -86.50 -25.34
CA VAL A 457 7.45 -87.79 -25.82
C VAL A 457 5.93 -87.79 -26.03
N ALA A 458 5.47 -88.30 -27.17
CA ALA A 458 4.04 -88.39 -27.49
C ALA A 458 3.34 -89.58 -26.80
N LYS A 459 2.12 -89.36 -26.29
CA LYS A 459 1.29 -90.44 -25.70
C LYS A 459 0.88 -91.52 -26.71
N SER A 460 0.85 -91.18 -28.00
CA SER A 460 0.55 -92.12 -29.10
C SER A 460 1.70 -93.08 -29.44
N GLY A 461 2.84 -92.97 -28.75
CA GLY A 461 4.06 -93.71 -29.04
C GLY A 461 5.10 -92.85 -29.74
N ASP A 462 6.37 -93.17 -29.49
CA ASP A 462 7.54 -92.48 -30.03
C ASP A 462 8.72 -93.45 -30.20
N SER A 463 9.68 -93.11 -31.06
CA SER A 463 10.92 -93.88 -31.24
C SER A 463 12.05 -93.23 -30.44
N MET A 464 12.50 -93.89 -29.37
CA MET A 464 13.64 -93.41 -28.58
C MET A 464 14.96 -93.90 -29.19
N SER A 465 15.88 -92.98 -29.51
CA SER A 465 17.18 -93.28 -30.14
C SER A 465 18.37 -93.33 -29.16
N GLY A 466 18.11 -93.44 -27.84
CA GLY A 466 19.14 -93.43 -26.79
C GLY A 466 18.92 -94.50 -25.71
N SER A 467 19.81 -94.54 -24.70
CA SER A 467 19.71 -95.48 -23.59
C SER A 467 18.52 -95.15 -22.67
N LEU A 468 17.69 -96.14 -22.38
CA LEU A 468 16.73 -96.08 -21.28
C LEU A 468 17.43 -96.51 -19.98
N ILE A 469 17.71 -95.56 -19.09
CA ILE A 469 18.34 -95.81 -17.79
C ILE A 469 17.24 -95.96 -16.74
N GLN A 470 17.25 -97.08 -16.01
CA GLN A 470 16.24 -97.46 -15.02
C GLN A 470 16.88 -97.69 -13.63
N ASP A 471 17.70 -96.74 -13.17
CA ASP A 471 18.46 -96.81 -11.91
C ASP A 471 17.74 -96.09 -10.75
N SER A 472 18.25 -96.28 -9.53
CA SER A 472 17.77 -95.60 -8.30
C SER A 472 16.29 -95.80 -7.95
N VAL A 473 15.71 -96.93 -8.35
CA VAL A 473 14.34 -97.31 -7.95
C VAL A 473 14.30 -97.58 -6.44
N PRO A 474 13.43 -96.90 -5.67
CA PRO A 474 13.31 -97.11 -4.23
C PRO A 474 12.94 -98.54 -3.85
N GLN A 475 13.26 -98.94 -2.62
CA GLN A 475 12.81 -100.22 -2.06
C GLN A 475 11.28 -100.36 -2.16
N GLU A 476 10.80 -101.59 -2.36
CA GLU A 476 9.37 -101.92 -2.51
C GLU A 476 8.67 -101.37 -3.77
N THR A 477 9.41 -100.70 -4.67
CA THR A 477 8.87 -100.20 -5.95
C THR A 477 9.28 -101.13 -7.10
N TYR A 478 8.31 -101.52 -7.94
CA TYR A 478 8.64 -102.24 -9.18
C TYR A 478 9.34 -101.30 -10.17
N ASN A 479 10.54 -101.66 -10.62
CA ASN A 479 11.27 -100.92 -11.65
C ASN A 479 10.52 -100.97 -13.00
N TYR A 480 9.85 -102.08 -13.28
CA TYR A 480 9.03 -102.26 -14.47
C TYR A 480 7.76 -103.04 -14.13
N THR A 481 6.62 -102.54 -14.60
CA THR A 481 5.31 -103.19 -14.44
C THR A 481 4.69 -103.39 -15.82
N ALA A 482 4.60 -104.65 -16.25
CA ALA A 482 3.91 -105.03 -17.49
C ALA A 482 2.71 -105.93 -17.16
N LEU A 483 1.59 -105.30 -16.80
CA LEU A 483 0.34 -105.99 -16.50
C LEU A 483 -0.61 -105.85 -17.69
N ALA A 484 -1.01 -106.98 -18.28
CA ALA A 484 -2.01 -106.99 -19.33
C ALA A 484 -3.42 -106.84 -18.73
N THR A 485 -4.30 -106.08 -19.38
CA THR A 485 -5.72 -105.93 -19.03
C THR A 485 -6.63 -106.91 -19.79
N GLY A 486 -6.04 -107.94 -20.42
CA GLY A 486 -6.78 -108.95 -21.18
C GLY A 486 -7.55 -109.92 -20.28
N THR A 487 -8.39 -110.75 -20.88
CA THR A 487 -9.17 -111.78 -20.17
C THR A 487 -8.26 -112.78 -19.45
N THR A 488 -8.71 -113.35 -18.33
CA THR A 488 -7.98 -114.36 -17.56
C THR A 488 -7.48 -115.50 -18.44
N GLY A 489 -6.19 -115.85 -18.31
CA GLY A 489 -5.56 -116.91 -19.08
C GLY A 489 -5.02 -116.48 -20.45
N VAL A 490 -5.18 -115.21 -20.86
CA VAL A 490 -4.54 -114.68 -22.06
C VAL A 490 -3.04 -114.44 -21.80
N LYS A 491 -2.23 -114.68 -22.84
CA LYS A 491 -0.78 -114.54 -22.80
C LYS A 491 -0.36 -113.08 -22.88
N ASN A 492 0.44 -112.66 -21.90
CA ASN A 492 1.10 -111.37 -21.91
C ASN A 492 2.51 -111.51 -22.49
N TYR A 493 2.82 -110.73 -23.53
CA TYR A 493 4.16 -110.67 -24.13
C TYR A 493 4.94 -109.55 -23.45
N LEU A 494 5.96 -109.91 -22.66
CA LEU A 494 6.66 -108.97 -21.78
C LEU A 494 7.84 -108.32 -22.47
N ARG A 495 8.73 -109.14 -23.03
CA ARG A 495 9.95 -108.71 -23.71
C ARG A 495 10.20 -109.57 -24.94
N LYS A 496 10.71 -108.95 -25.99
CA LYS A 496 11.16 -109.61 -27.22
C LYS A 496 12.51 -109.01 -27.61
N PHE A 497 13.54 -109.84 -27.68
CA PHE A 497 14.92 -109.38 -27.87
C PHE A 497 15.73 -110.35 -28.73
N ARG A 498 16.79 -109.84 -29.34
CA ARG A 498 17.76 -110.58 -30.16
C ARG A 498 19.10 -109.84 -30.14
N GLY A 499 20.20 -110.54 -30.37
CA GLY A 499 21.54 -109.92 -30.44
C GLY A 499 21.71 -109.03 -31.68
N GLY A 500 21.21 -109.50 -32.83
CA GLY A 500 21.34 -108.82 -34.12
C GLY A 500 20.31 -109.26 -35.16
N SER A 501 20.38 -108.68 -36.36
CA SER A 501 19.48 -109.06 -37.46
C SER A 501 19.78 -110.47 -37.93
N GLY A 502 18.79 -111.37 -37.86
CA GLY A 502 18.93 -112.79 -38.22
C GLY A 502 19.20 -113.72 -37.03
N ASP A 503 19.58 -113.17 -35.87
CA ASP A 503 19.73 -113.97 -34.65
C ASP A 503 18.38 -114.48 -34.14
N THR A 504 18.45 -115.57 -33.38
CA THR A 504 17.32 -116.14 -32.66
C THR A 504 16.63 -115.09 -31.82
N ILE A 505 15.34 -114.93 -32.05
CA ILE A 505 14.54 -114.05 -31.22
C ILE A 505 14.15 -114.79 -29.95
N TRP A 506 14.37 -114.14 -28.83
CA TRP A 506 13.96 -114.57 -27.50
C TRP A 506 12.73 -113.79 -27.08
N HIS A 507 11.75 -114.52 -26.55
CA HIS A 507 10.47 -113.98 -26.15
C HIS A 507 10.19 -114.41 -24.70
N GLU A 508 9.76 -113.45 -23.90
CA GLU A 508 9.27 -113.69 -22.55
C GLU A 508 7.77 -113.51 -22.51
N THR A 509 7.09 -114.49 -21.92
CA THR A 509 5.64 -114.46 -21.78
C THR A 509 5.21 -114.88 -20.40
N ALA A 510 4.11 -114.30 -19.94
CA ALA A 510 3.40 -114.74 -18.74
C ALA A 510 1.96 -115.09 -19.12
N GLN A 511 1.47 -116.26 -18.74
CA GLN A 511 0.11 -116.71 -19.04
C GLN A 511 -0.42 -117.57 -17.89
N GLY A 512 -1.50 -117.12 -17.25
CA GLY A 512 -2.05 -117.81 -16.08
C GLY A 512 -1.01 -117.96 -14.99
N GLU A 513 -0.68 -119.20 -14.64
CA GLU A 513 0.29 -119.59 -13.61
C GLU A 513 1.71 -119.82 -14.17
N GLU A 514 1.96 -119.48 -15.44
CA GLU A 514 3.21 -119.80 -16.13
C GLU A 514 4.00 -118.58 -16.58
N TYR A 515 5.30 -118.59 -16.30
CA TYR A 515 6.30 -117.73 -16.92
C TYR A 515 7.16 -118.55 -17.88
N ARG A 516 7.34 -118.07 -19.11
CA ARG A 516 8.06 -118.79 -20.17
C ARG A 516 9.05 -117.91 -20.89
N ILE A 517 10.20 -118.52 -21.19
CA ILE A 517 11.22 -118.04 -22.11
C ILE A 517 11.21 -118.97 -23.32
N ALA A 518 10.88 -118.41 -24.47
CA ALA A 518 10.75 -119.14 -25.73
C ALA A 518 11.62 -118.51 -26.82
N THR A 519 11.96 -119.32 -27.83
CA THR A 519 12.70 -118.86 -29.01
C THR A 519 11.87 -118.98 -30.29
N GLY A 520 12.22 -118.19 -31.30
CA GLY A 520 11.58 -118.18 -32.61
C GLY A 520 10.51 -117.10 -32.78
N ASN A 521 9.82 -117.09 -33.92
CA ASN A 521 8.83 -116.04 -34.25
C ASN A 521 7.55 -116.14 -33.41
N THR A 522 7.28 -117.32 -32.86
CA THR A 522 6.18 -117.64 -31.94
C THR A 522 6.75 -118.28 -30.70
N ASP A 523 6.01 -118.29 -29.60
CA ASP A 523 6.45 -118.91 -28.35
C ASP A 523 6.23 -120.43 -28.29
N GLY A 524 6.00 -121.09 -29.44
CA GLY A 524 5.81 -122.55 -29.53
C GLY A 524 7.06 -123.35 -29.14
N GLN A 525 8.26 -122.76 -29.27
CA GLN A 525 9.50 -123.37 -28.81
C GLN A 525 9.91 -122.80 -27.45
N GLU A 526 9.36 -123.38 -26.39
CA GLU A 526 9.75 -123.07 -25.02
C GLU A 526 11.14 -123.65 -24.71
N GLU A 527 12.06 -122.81 -24.24
CA GLU A 527 13.39 -123.20 -23.77
C GLU A 527 13.43 -123.36 -22.25
N PHE A 528 12.72 -122.48 -21.53
CA PHE A 528 12.62 -122.51 -20.08
C PHE A 528 11.25 -122.02 -19.61
N GLY A 529 10.66 -122.73 -18.66
CA GLY A 529 9.38 -122.38 -18.07
C GLY A 529 9.37 -122.58 -16.57
N ILE A 530 8.63 -121.72 -15.88
CA ILE A 530 8.30 -121.86 -14.46
C ILE A 530 6.79 -121.84 -14.35
N SER A 531 6.23 -122.86 -13.72
CA SER A 531 4.81 -122.96 -13.41
C SER A 531 4.63 -123.14 -11.90
N THR A 532 3.65 -122.47 -11.31
CA THR A 532 3.27 -122.75 -9.91
C THR A 532 2.66 -124.14 -9.74
N ALA A 533 2.09 -124.72 -10.81
CA ALA A 533 1.52 -126.06 -10.80
C ALA A 533 2.55 -127.17 -11.00
N THR A 534 3.51 -127.00 -11.92
CA THR A 534 4.45 -128.08 -12.33
C THR A 534 5.92 -127.80 -12.01
N GLY A 535 6.25 -126.65 -11.42
CA GLY A 535 7.63 -126.25 -11.13
C GLY A 535 8.42 -125.84 -12.38
N VAL A 536 9.72 -126.14 -12.39
CA VAL A 536 10.66 -125.72 -13.44
C VAL A 536 10.74 -126.75 -14.56
N ARG A 537 10.68 -126.28 -15.80
CA ARG A 537 10.85 -127.06 -17.03
C ARG A 537 11.90 -126.41 -17.93
N ALA A 538 12.77 -127.22 -18.53
CA ALA A 538 13.83 -126.75 -19.41
C ALA A 538 13.98 -127.70 -20.61
N ARG A 539 14.21 -127.14 -21.79
CA ARG A 539 14.53 -127.90 -22.99
C ARG A 539 16.03 -128.17 -23.04
N GLY A 540 16.41 -129.45 -22.96
CA GLY A 540 17.81 -129.88 -22.97
C GLY A 540 18.37 -130.20 -21.57
N ASN A 541 19.70 -130.27 -21.48
CA ASN A 541 20.38 -130.70 -20.25
C ASN A 541 20.55 -129.53 -19.26
N ILE A 542 20.09 -129.72 -18.02
CA ILE A 542 20.46 -128.83 -16.91
C ILE A 542 21.82 -129.28 -16.37
N THR A 543 22.84 -128.45 -16.62
CA THR A 543 24.22 -128.75 -16.22
C THR A 543 24.64 -127.81 -15.10
N SER A 544 25.12 -128.33 -13.97
CA SER A 544 25.69 -127.52 -12.90
C SER A 544 27.18 -127.30 -13.13
N GLN A 545 27.64 -126.04 -13.21
CA GLN A 545 29.06 -125.72 -13.32
C GLN A 545 29.88 -126.17 -12.10
N THR A 546 29.24 -126.35 -10.94
CA THR A 546 29.89 -126.78 -9.69
C THR A 546 29.72 -128.29 -9.40
N GLY A 547 29.19 -129.06 -10.35
CA GLY A 547 29.19 -130.53 -10.31
C GLY A 547 28.12 -131.19 -9.42
N ALA A 548 27.18 -130.44 -8.85
CA ALA A 548 25.97 -131.01 -8.21
C ALA A 548 24.81 -130.00 -8.15
N LEU A 549 23.60 -130.53 -7.92
CA LEU A 549 22.42 -129.74 -7.57
C LEU A 549 22.39 -129.58 -6.04
N TYR A 550 22.51 -128.34 -5.57
CA TYR A 550 22.65 -127.99 -4.15
C TYR A 550 21.36 -127.38 -3.60
N SER A 551 20.99 -127.73 -2.37
CA SER A 551 20.05 -126.98 -1.54
C SER A 551 20.81 -126.51 -0.30
N GLY A 552 21.24 -125.25 -0.29
CA GLY A 552 22.19 -124.74 0.73
C GLY A 552 23.56 -125.40 0.59
N THR A 553 24.15 -125.83 1.71
CA THR A 553 25.50 -126.43 1.79
C THR A 553 25.54 -127.96 1.58
N SER A 554 24.43 -128.61 1.22
CA SER A 554 24.34 -130.08 1.04
C SER A 554 23.87 -130.49 -0.37
N LYS A 555 24.48 -131.56 -0.95
CA LYS A 555 24.03 -132.18 -2.22
C LYS A 555 22.75 -132.99 -1.96
N LYS A 556 21.62 -132.58 -2.53
CA LYS A 556 20.38 -133.37 -2.51
C LYS A 556 19.64 -133.21 -3.85
N LEU A 557 19.62 -134.26 -4.67
CA LEU A 557 18.64 -134.40 -5.75
C LEU A 557 17.51 -135.28 -5.22
N GLY A 558 16.39 -134.66 -4.85
CA GLY A 558 15.17 -135.38 -4.47
C GLY A 558 14.26 -135.54 -5.68
N ILE A 559 14.16 -136.74 -6.23
CA ILE A 559 13.13 -137.05 -7.24
C ILE A 559 11.89 -137.51 -6.45
N LEU A 560 10.95 -136.59 -6.22
CA LEU A 560 9.65 -136.92 -5.64
C LEU A 560 8.60 -137.08 -6.75
N SER A 561 8.02 -138.26 -6.89
CA SER A 561 6.79 -138.45 -7.66
C SER A 561 5.58 -138.23 -6.75
N THR A 562 4.63 -137.41 -7.18
CA THR A 562 3.37 -137.16 -6.49
C THR A 562 2.55 -138.45 -6.33
N GLY A 563 2.45 -138.98 -5.11
CA GLY A 563 1.42 -139.95 -4.73
C GLY A 563 1.85 -141.20 -3.94
N GLN A 564 3.14 -141.50 -3.78
CA GLN A 564 3.63 -142.61 -2.93
C GLN A 564 5.02 -142.25 -2.35
N SER A 565 5.28 -142.68 -1.11
CA SER A 565 6.51 -142.46 -0.34
C SER A 565 7.78 -142.86 -1.08
N GLU A 566 8.92 -142.25 -0.69
CA GLU A 566 10.27 -142.47 -1.23
C GLU A 566 10.55 -143.96 -1.53
N LYS A 567 10.38 -144.37 -2.79
CA LYS A 567 11.03 -145.60 -3.25
C LYS A 567 12.49 -145.24 -3.45
N LYS A 568 13.35 -145.71 -2.53
CA LYS A 568 14.77 -145.88 -2.83
C LYS A 568 14.85 -146.63 -4.16
N CYS A 569 15.27 -145.93 -5.21
CA CYS A 569 15.53 -146.53 -6.50
C CYS A 569 16.71 -147.48 -6.32
N ASN A 570 16.44 -148.78 -6.13
CA ASN A 570 17.46 -149.81 -6.16
C ASN A 570 17.99 -149.88 -7.58
N LEU A 571 19.13 -149.23 -7.83
CA LEU A 571 20.00 -149.59 -8.94
C LEU A 571 20.45 -151.04 -8.69
N THR A 572 19.88 -151.99 -9.43
CA THR A 572 20.38 -153.37 -9.47
C THR A 572 21.49 -153.46 -10.52
N PRO A 573 22.59 -154.19 -10.23
CA PRO A 573 23.76 -154.25 -11.09
C PRO A 573 23.57 -155.29 -12.21
N MET A 574 24.06 -155.00 -13.42
CA MET A 574 24.28 -156.04 -14.43
C MET A 574 25.47 -155.70 -15.34
N GLY A 575 26.48 -156.58 -15.28
CA GLY A 575 27.30 -156.96 -16.43
C GLY A 575 28.61 -156.20 -16.65
N ILE A 576 29.71 -156.74 -16.08
CA ILE A 576 30.96 -156.84 -16.83
C ILE A 576 30.76 -157.94 -17.87
N CYS A 577 30.89 -157.59 -19.16
CA CYS A 577 31.85 -158.21 -20.06
C CYS A 577 32.76 -157.10 -20.55
#